data_AF-A0A9Q9C1W8-F1
#
_entry.id   AF-A0A9Q9C1W8-F1
#
_cell.length_a   1.000
_cell.length_b   1.000
_cell.length_c   1.000
_cell.angle_alpha   90.00
_cell.angle_beta   90.00
_cell.angle_gamma   90.00
#
_symmetry.space_group_name_H-M   'P 1'
#
loop_
_entity.id
_entity.type
_entity.pdbx_description
1 polymer ?
#
loop_
_entity_poly.entity_id
_entity_poly.type
_entity_poly.pdbx_seq_one_letter_code
_entity_poly.pdbx_strand_id
1 'polypeptide(L)'
;MPRNDTKQKKRRKNRNRLRIKRARVFGSKDVDQVKAQASNPKAVEYDPELPGCGQFYCYECDRHFISEDVLVGHRKSSLHRKRVKEVREEAHSQRDAEWAVGLA
;
A
#
# COMPACT_ATOMS: atom_id res chain seq x y z
N MET A 1 -33.04 -43.64 -0.47
CA MET A 1 -31.60 -43.64 -0.83
C MET A 1 -30.91 -42.53 -0.02
N PRO A 2 -29.87 -42.80 0.77
CA PRO A 2 -29.18 -41.75 1.53
C PRO A 2 -28.28 -40.94 0.57
N ARG A 3 -28.35 -39.60 0.66
CA ARG A 3 -27.41 -38.72 -0.05
C ARG A 3 -26.04 -38.90 0.59
N ASN A 4 -25.09 -39.48 -0.14
CA ASN A 4 -23.69 -39.52 0.26
C ASN A 4 -23.13 -38.09 0.26
N ASP A 5 -23.14 -37.45 1.44
CA ASP A 5 -22.41 -36.22 1.73
C ASP A 5 -20.90 -36.53 1.76
N THR A 6 -20.33 -36.81 0.59
CA THR A 6 -18.89 -36.63 0.42
C THR A 6 -18.65 -35.13 0.57
N LYS A 7 -18.31 -34.68 1.78
CA LYS A 7 -17.83 -33.33 2.05
C LYS A 7 -16.52 -33.15 1.28
N GLN A 8 -16.62 -32.90 -0.03
CA GLN A 8 -15.51 -32.40 -0.81
C GLN A 8 -15.05 -31.14 -0.08
N LYS A 9 -13.82 -31.19 0.47
CA LYS A 9 -13.22 -30.11 1.23
C LYS A 9 -12.99 -28.95 0.25
N LYS A 10 -14.05 -28.15 -0.02
CA LYS A 10 -14.00 -27.01 -0.94
C LYS A 10 -12.84 -26.13 -0.47
N ARG A 11 -11.83 -25.93 -1.33
CA ARG A 11 -10.70 -25.03 -1.05
C ARG A 11 -11.27 -23.65 -0.72
N ARG A 12 -11.29 -23.28 0.56
CA ARG A 12 -11.78 -21.98 1.00
C ARG A 12 -10.86 -20.93 0.40
N LYS A 13 -11.39 -20.08 -0.49
CA LYS A 13 -10.64 -18.95 -1.04
C LYS A 13 -10.30 -18.00 0.11
N ASN A 14 -9.03 -17.59 0.21
CA ASN A 14 -8.64 -16.62 1.22
C ASN A 14 -9.29 -15.26 0.90
N ARG A 15 -10.22 -14.81 1.75
CA ARG A 15 -10.93 -13.53 1.61
C ARG A 15 -9.96 -12.34 1.59
N ASN A 16 -8.82 -12.45 2.26
CA ASN A 16 -7.82 -11.38 2.37
C ASN A 16 -6.78 -11.40 1.25
N ARG A 17 -6.96 -12.21 0.20
CA ARG A 17 -5.98 -12.33 -0.89
C ARG A 17 -5.62 -10.99 -1.52
N LEU A 18 -6.61 -10.13 -1.77
CA LEU A 18 -6.40 -8.83 -2.39
C LEU A 18 -5.68 -7.86 -1.46
N ARG A 19 -6.06 -7.85 -0.17
CA ARG A 19 -5.38 -7.05 0.86
C ARG A 19 -3.91 -7.43 0.99
N ILE A 20 -3.60 -8.73 1.08
CA ILE A 20 -2.22 -9.23 1.17
C ILE A 20 -1.42 -8.85 -0.09
N LYS A 21 -2.02 -8.98 -1.27
CA LYS A 21 -1.36 -8.56 -2.53
C LYS A 21 -1.07 -7.06 -2.52
N ARG A 22 -2.02 -6.23 -2.09
CA ARG A 22 -1.84 -4.78 -2.00
C ARG A 22 -0.72 -4.43 -1.01
N ALA A 23 -0.74 -5.02 0.18
CA ALA A 23 0.27 -4.80 1.20
C ALA A 23 1.68 -5.18 0.73
N ARG A 24 1.78 -6.24 -0.08
CA ARG A 24 3.05 -6.62 -0.71
C ARG A 24 3.54 -5.63 -1.75
N VAL A 25 2.67 -4.81 -2.36
CA VAL A 25 3.07 -3.87 -3.41
C VAL A 25 3.35 -2.47 -2.85
N PHE A 26 2.50 -1.98 -1.96
CA PHE A 26 2.49 -0.59 -1.47
C PHE A 26 2.67 -0.45 0.06
N GLY A 27 2.97 -1.55 0.76
CA GLY A 27 3.11 -1.54 2.22
C GLY A 27 1.78 -1.57 2.96
N SER A 28 1.84 -1.49 4.29
CA SER A 28 0.66 -1.55 5.16
C SER A 28 -0.08 -0.21 5.27
N LYS A 29 0.59 0.89 4.95
CA LYS A 29 0.03 2.25 5.06
C LYS A 29 -0.92 2.57 3.92
N ASP A 30 -2.03 3.22 4.28
CA ASP A 30 -3.02 3.71 3.31
C ASP A 30 -2.55 5.03 2.65
N VAL A 31 -3.27 5.45 1.59
CA VAL A 31 -2.90 6.62 0.78
C VAL A 31 -2.75 7.87 1.64
N ASP A 32 -3.70 8.11 2.56
CA ASP A 32 -3.73 9.33 3.38
C ASP A 32 -2.55 9.39 4.36
N GLN A 33 -2.19 8.24 4.95
CA GLN A 33 -1.03 8.12 5.83
C GLN A 33 0.28 8.36 5.07
N VAL A 34 0.38 7.81 3.86
CA VAL A 34 1.52 8.03 2.97
C VAL A 34 1.62 9.51 2.57
N LYS A 35 0.50 10.17 2.28
CA LYS A 35 0.46 11.60 1.93
C LYS A 35 0.95 12.48 3.07
N ALA A 36 0.52 12.18 4.30
CA ALA A 36 1.01 12.85 5.50
C ALA A 36 2.52 12.63 5.70
N GLN A 37 2.99 11.40 5.48
CA GLN A 37 4.41 11.06 5.60
C GLN A 37 5.28 11.69 4.49
N ALA A 38 4.76 11.79 3.28
CA ALA A 38 5.42 12.46 2.16
C ALA A 38 5.52 13.98 2.37
N SER A 39 4.54 14.57 3.04
CA SER A 39 4.54 16.00 3.38
C SER A 39 5.56 16.33 4.48
N ASN A 40 5.73 15.42 5.45
CA ASN A 40 6.70 15.55 6.54
C ASN A 40 7.63 14.32 6.56
N PRO A 41 8.62 14.26 5.65
CA PRO A 41 9.54 13.13 5.58
C PRO A 41 10.37 13.07 6.85
N LYS A 42 10.13 12.05 7.68
CA LYS A 42 10.99 11.73 8.81
C LYS A 42 12.27 11.11 8.28
N ALA A 43 13.41 11.54 8.84
CA ALA A 43 14.69 10.89 8.57
C ALA A 43 14.58 9.41 8.96
N VAL A 44 14.94 8.52 8.04
CA VAL A 44 14.98 7.10 8.31
C VAL A 44 16.28 6.82 9.05
N GLU A 45 16.18 6.33 10.28
CA GLU A 45 17.35 5.97 11.08
C GLU A 45 18.02 4.71 10.51
N TYR A 46 19.33 4.61 10.71
CA TYR A 46 20.09 3.43 10.35
C TYR A 46 19.63 2.25 11.19
N ASP A 47 19.09 1.23 10.53
CA ASP A 47 18.63 0.02 11.20
C ASP A 47 19.21 -1.21 10.49
N PRO A 48 20.08 -1.99 11.16
CA PRO A 48 20.73 -3.16 10.57
C PRO A 48 19.78 -4.33 10.29
N GLU A 49 18.57 -4.36 10.87
CA GLU A 49 17.58 -5.41 10.57
C GLU A 49 16.82 -5.13 9.27
N LEU A 50 16.81 -3.89 8.78
CA LEU A 50 16.13 -3.52 7.56
C LEU A 50 17.02 -3.68 6.32
N PRO A 51 16.43 -4.05 5.16
CA PRO A 51 17.17 -4.17 3.92
C PRO A 51 17.79 -2.81 3.54
N GLY A 52 19.05 -2.84 3.12
CA GLY A 52 19.82 -1.62 2.82
C GLY A 52 20.12 -0.77 4.07
N CYS A 53 20.09 -1.38 5.25
CA CYS A 53 20.26 -0.72 6.55
C CYS A 53 19.29 0.46 6.77
N GLY A 54 18.08 0.37 6.19
CA GLY A 54 17.09 1.44 6.25
C GLY A 54 17.31 2.62 5.28
N GLN A 55 18.49 2.73 4.64
CA GLN A 55 18.89 3.93 3.89
C GLN A 55 18.07 4.14 2.60
N PHE A 56 17.74 3.06 1.88
CA PHE A 56 17.04 3.15 0.60
C PHE A 56 15.53 2.96 0.77
N TYR A 57 14.85 4.00 1.23
CA TYR A 57 13.41 3.97 1.49
C TYR A 57 12.57 4.78 0.48
N CYS A 58 11.43 4.21 0.06
CA CYS A 58 10.43 4.90 -0.75
C CYS A 58 9.23 5.32 0.09
N TYR A 59 9.08 6.62 0.33
CA TYR A 59 7.99 7.20 1.13
C TYR A 59 6.60 6.92 0.57
N GLU A 60 6.45 6.85 -0.76
CA GLU A 60 5.15 6.67 -1.41
C GLU A 60 4.62 5.23 -1.37
N CYS A 61 5.53 4.26 -1.35
CA CYS A 61 5.21 2.83 -1.42
C CYS A 61 5.54 2.09 -0.12
N ASP A 62 5.98 2.81 0.93
CA ASP A 62 6.31 2.31 2.27
C ASP A 62 7.21 1.05 2.24
N ARG A 63 8.30 1.12 1.46
CA ARG A 63 9.19 -0.01 1.20
C ARG A 63 10.66 0.37 1.25
N HIS A 64 11.43 -0.53 1.87
CA HIS A 64 12.89 -0.47 1.93
C HIS A 64 13.49 -1.35 0.83
N PHE A 65 14.58 -0.86 0.23
CA PHE A 65 15.35 -1.52 -0.82
C PHE A 65 16.78 -1.77 -0.35
N ILE A 66 17.46 -2.70 -1.01
CA ILE A 66 18.81 -3.12 -0.60
C ILE A 66 19.88 -2.14 -1.12
N SER A 67 19.64 -1.50 -2.27
CA SER A 67 20.61 -0.66 -2.97
C SER A 67 19.94 0.52 -3.68
N GLU A 68 20.71 1.55 -3.97
CA GLU A 68 20.24 2.75 -4.66
C GLU A 68 19.71 2.45 -6.07
N ASP A 69 20.42 1.62 -6.84
CA ASP A 69 20.03 1.24 -8.20
C ASP A 69 18.63 0.62 -8.26
N VAL A 70 18.31 -0.20 -7.26
CA VAL A 70 17.00 -0.87 -7.15
C VAL A 70 15.92 0.16 -6.82
N LEU A 71 16.22 1.14 -5.98
CA LEU A 71 15.31 2.24 -5.65
C LEU A 71 15.04 3.13 -6.87
N VAL A 72 16.07 3.45 -7.65
CA VAL A 72 15.92 4.19 -8.92
C VAL A 72 15.10 3.39 -9.93
N GLY A 73 15.35 2.09 -10.05
CA GLY A 73 14.55 1.18 -10.87
C GLY A 73 13.08 1.12 -10.43
N HIS A 74 12.84 1.07 -9.12
CA HIS A 74 11.49 1.11 -8.54
C HIS A 74 10.74 2.40 -8.89
N ARG A 75 11.40 3.57 -8.80
CA ARG A 75 10.81 4.86 -9.18
C ARG A 75 10.37 4.90 -10.65
N LYS A 76 11.06 4.18 -11.53
CA LYS A 76 10.70 4.04 -12.95
C LYS A 76 9.61 3.01 -13.22
N SER A 77 9.09 2.31 -12.21
CA SER A 77 8.05 1.29 -12.39
C SER A 77 6.66 1.91 -12.60
N SER A 78 5.79 1.22 -13.34
CA SER A 78 4.41 1.69 -13.58
C SER A 78 3.56 1.71 -12.30
N LEU A 79 3.82 0.80 -11.36
CA LEU A 79 3.11 0.74 -10.08
C LEU A 79 3.44 1.94 -9.20
N HIS A 80 4.72 2.31 -9.10
CA HIS A 80 5.14 3.51 -8.38
C HIS A 80 4.50 4.75 -9.01
N ARG A 81 4.62 4.92 -10.34
CA ARG A 81 3.98 6.05 -11.04
C ARG A 81 2.47 6.17 -10.81
N LYS A 82 1.76 5.05 -10.67
CA LYS A 82 0.33 5.05 -10.31
C LYS A 82 0.13 5.54 -8.88
N ARG A 83 0.97 5.10 -7.94
CA ARG A 83 0.90 5.51 -6.53
C ARG A 83 1.20 6.99 -6.33
N VAL A 84 2.22 7.53 -7.03
CA VAL A 84 2.51 8.98 -7.04
C VAL A 84 1.26 9.78 -7.40
N LYS A 85 0.52 9.35 -8.44
CA LYS A 85 -0.70 10.02 -8.91
C LYS A 85 -1.80 9.98 -7.85
N GLU A 86 -2.05 8.80 -7.26
CA GLU A 86 -3.03 8.65 -6.18
C GLU A 86 -2.72 9.54 -4.97
N VAL A 87 -1.43 9.66 -4.60
CA VAL A 87 -1.01 10.50 -3.46
C VAL A 87 -1.15 12.00 -3.79
N ARG A 88 -0.94 12.38 -5.05
CA ARG A 88 -1.05 13.76 -5.52
C ARG A 88 -2.50 14.22 -5.61
N GLU A 89 -3.42 13.33 -5.95
CA GLU A 89 -4.85 13.61 -5.97
C GLU A 89 -5.33 14.04 -4.56
N GLU A 90 -6.25 15.00 -4.51
CA GLU A 90 -6.85 15.44 -3.25
C GLU A 90 -7.69 14.29 -2.68
N ALA A 91 -7.46 13.97 -1.41
CA ALA A 91 -8.23 12.94 -0.74
C ALA A 91 -9.66 13.46 -0.57
N HIS A 92 -10.64 12.63 -0.92
CA HIS A 92 -12.04 12.98 -0.71
C HIS A 92 -12.27 13.33 0.75
N SER A 93 -12.72 14.57 0.99
CA SER A 93 -12.96 15.05 2.35
C SER A 93 -14.38 14.72 2.78
N GLN A 94 -14.62 14.65 4.10
CA GLN A 94 -15.96 14.50 4.65
C GLN A 94 -16.88 15.64 4.16
N ARG A 95 -16.33 16.85 4.02
CA ARG A 95 -17.04 18.03 3.53
C ARG A 95 -17.55 17.85 2.09
N ASP A 96 -16.76 17.20 1.23
CA ASP A 96 -17.21 16.86 -0.13
C ASP A 96 -18.39 15.89 -0.12
N ALA A 97 -18.39 14.94 0.83
CA ALA A 97 -19.48 13.98 1.00
C ALA A 97 -20.75 14.66 1.54
N GLU A 98 -20.61 15.57 2.50
CA GLU A 98 -21.71 16.37 3.05
C GLU A 98 -22.35 17.23 1.95
N TRP A 99 -21.53 17.96 1.19
CA TRP A 99 -21.97 18.73 0.03
C TRP A 99 -22.70 17.88 -1.01
N ALA A 100 -22.20 16.68 -1.31
CA ALA A 100 -22.83 15.78 -2.29
C ALA A 100 -24.20 15.26 -1.84
N VAL A 101 -24.45 15.16 -0.54
CA VAL A 101 -25.73 14.74 0.06
C VAL A 101 -26.64 15.95 0.34
N GLY A 102 -26.17 17.18 0.10
CA GLY A 102 -26.91 18.41 0.36
C GLY A 102 -26.94 18.79 1.85
N LEU A 103 -26.01 18.25 2.64
CA LEU A 103 -25.75 18.69 4.00
C LEU A 103 -24.66 19.76 3.95
N ALA A 104 -25.02 20.99 4.33
CA ALA A 104 -24.10 22.09 4.58
C ALA A 104 -24.27 22.54 6.02
#